data_AF-A0A8G2BJE4-F1
#
_entry.id   AF-A0A8G2BJE4-F1
#
_cell.length_a   1.000
_cell.length_b   1.000
_cell.length_c   1.000
_cell.angle_alpha   90.00
_cell.angle_beta   90.00
_cell.angle_gamma   90.00
#
_symmetry.space_group_name_H-M   'P 1'
#
loop_
_entity.id
_entity.type
_entity.pdbx_description
1 polymer ?
#
loop_
_entity_poly.entity_id
_entity_poly.type
_entity_poly.pdbx_seq_one_letter_code
_entity_poly.pdbx_strand_id
1 'polypeptide(L)'
;MPDTRSLPYADQSPMARVSRELQDVMKELDERLEKIAGTRVAFSIFVYTEGRMNYGGNLDRDEALHVIEQWCAAKRAGMPDIAAHNLT
;
A
#
# COMPACT_ATOMS: atom_id res chain seq x y z
N MET A 1 7.33 34.53 9.29
CA MET A 1 6.40 33.76 8.45
C MET A 1 7.18 33.31 7.23
N PRO A 2 7.61 32.03 7.11
CA PRO A 2 8.29 31.60 5.91
C PRO A 2 7.28 31.51 4.75
N ASP A 3 7.71 32.09 3.63
CA ASP A 3 7.02 32.20 2.35
C ASP A 3 6.81 30.81 1.72
N THR A 4 5.56 30.46 1.41
CA THR A 4 5.17 29.19 0.78
C THR A 4 5.34 29.17 -0.75
N ARG A 5 5.91 30.23 -1.35
CA ARG A 5 6.06 30.35 -2.82
C ARG A 5 7.39 29.87 -3.38
N SER A 6 7.89 28.76 -2.84
CA SER A 6 8.87 27.95 -3.55
C SER A 6 8.65 26.49 -3.17
N LEU A 7 7.75 25.81 -3.90
CA LEU A 7 7.81 24.35 -4.02
C LEU A 7 8.88 24.07 -5.07
N PRO A 8 10.15 23.78 -4.72
CA PRO A 8 11.14 23.52 -5.72
C PRO A 8 11.02 22.05 -6.12
N TYR A 9 10.85 21.83 -7.42
CA TYR A 9 10.97 20.53 -8.08
C TYR A 9 9.82 19.55 -7.80
N ALA A 10 9.22 19.02 -8.87
CA ALA A 10 8.60 17.70 -8.81
C ALA A 10 9.61 16.77 -8.13
N ASP A 11 9.26 16.24 -6.95
CA ASP A 11 10.16 15.36 -6.21
C ASP A 11 10.61 14.23 -7.16
N GLN A 12 11.91 14.18 -7.47
CA GLN A 12 12.50 13.15 -8.32
C GLN A 12 12.97 11.93 -7.50
N SER A 13 12.67 11.92 -6.20
CA SER A 13 12.98 10.79 -5.34
C SER A 13 12.41 9.49 -5.93
N PRO A 14 13.07 8.35 -5.65
CA PRO A 14 12.53 7.05 -6.01
C PRO A 14 11.06 6.90 -5.58
N MET A 15 10.70 7.42 -4.41
CA MET A 15 9.33 7.32 -3.90
C MET A 15 8.32 8.18 -4.63
N ALA A 16 8.70 9.33 -5.17
CA ALA A 16 7.80 10.12 -5.99
C ALA A 16 7.56 9.47 -7.36
N ARG A 17 8.56 8.77 -7.93
CA ARG A 17 8.37 7.91 -9.12
C ARG A 17 7.44 6.74 -8.82
N VAL A 18 7.71 6.01 -7.74
CA VAL A 18 6.84 4.93 -7.26
C VAL A 18 5.42 5.43 -7.08
N SER A 19 5.22 6.58 -6.43
CA SER A 19 3.89 7.14 -6.16
C SER A 19 3.08 7.39 -7.44
N ARG A 20 3.73 7.87 -8.51
CA ARG A 20 3.08 8.11 -9.81
C ARG A 20 2.59 6.82 -10.46
N GLU A 21 3.45 5.80 -10.50
CA GLU A 21 3.13 4.50 -11.10
C GLU A 21 2.23 3.64 -10.20
N LEU A 22 2.20 3.91 -8.89
CA LEU A 22 1.48 3.08 -7.92
C LEU A 22 -0.02 3.04 -8.22
N GLN A 23 -0.60 4.10 -8.80
CA GLN A 23 -2.01 4.12 -9.19
C GLN A 23 -2.32 3.06 -10.26
N ASP A 24 -1.49 2.96 -11.29
CA ASP A 24 -1.66 1.96 -12.35
C ASP A 24 -1.41 0.55 -11.81
N VAL A 25 -0.39 0.37 -10.98
CA VAL A 25 -0.11 -0.91 -10.30
C VAL A 25 -1.30 -1.36 -9.45
N MET A 26 -1.95 -0.45 -8.72
CA MET A 26 -3.11 -0.78 -7.90
C MET A 26 -4.31 -1.18 -8.75
N LYS A 27 -4.53 -0.50 -9.88
CA LYS A 27 -5.60 -0.85 -10.81
C LYS A 27 -5.39 -2.24 -11.40
N GLU A 28 -4.18 -2.54 -11.88
CA GLU A 28 -3.84 -3.86 -12.40
C GLU A 28 -3.98 -4.96 -11.34
N LEU A 29 -3.62 -4.66 -10.08
CA LEU A 29 -3.79 -5.60 -8.97
C LEU A 29 -5.27 -5.87 -8.67
N ASP A 30 -6.12 -4.84 -8.64
CA ASP A 30 -7.56 -4.97 -8.39
C ASP A 30 -8.20 -5.92 -9.41
N GLU A 31 -7.96 -5.67 -10.71
CA GLU A 31 -8.46 -6.49 -11.80
C GLU A 31 -7.96 -7.93 -11.73
N ARG A 32 -6.68 -8.12 -11.37
CA ARG A 32 -6.07 -9.44 -11.25
C ARG A 32 -6.62 -10.23 -10.06
N LEU A 33 -6.81 -9.59 -8.91
CA LEU A 33 -7.39 -10.21 -7.72
C LEU A 33 -8.85 -10.59 -7.97
N GLU A 34 -9.63 -9.72 -8.62
CA GLU A 34 -11.01 -10.02 -8.99
C GLU A 34 -11.10 -11.25 -9.89
N LYS A 35 -10.23 -11.34 -10.90
CA LYS A 35 -10.15 -12.51 -11.78
C LYS A 35 -9.80 -13.81 -11.04
N ILE A 36 -8.92 -13.74 -10.04
CA ILE A 36 -8.50 -14.91 -9.25
C ILE A 36 -9.62 -15.37 -8.31
N ALA A 37 -10.24 -14.44 -7.60
CA ALA A 37 -11.24 -14.74 -6.58
C ALA A 37 -12.65 -14.96 -7.15
N GLY A 38 -12.91 -14.52 -8.39
CA GLY A 38 -14.25 -14.49 -8.98
C GLY A 38 -15.15 -13.39 -8.40
N THR A 39 -14.60 -12.51 -7.57
CA THR A 39 -15.26 -11.36 -6.97
C THR A 39 -14.21 -10.33 -6.56
N ARG A 40 -14.60 -9.06 -6.46
CA ARG A 40 -13.66 -7.99 -6.09
C ARG A 40 -13.13 -8.21 -4.66
N VAL A 41 -11.82 -8.16 -4.51
CA VAL A 41 -11.13 -8.34 -3.22
C VAL A 41 -10.62 -7.00 -2.73
N ALA A 42 -10.91 -6.69 -1.47
CA ALA A 42 -10.38 -5.49 -0.83
C ALA A 42 -8.88 -5.65 -0.51
N PHE A 43 -8.08 -4.64 -0.79
CA PHE A 43 -6.64 -4.65 -0.52
C PHE A 43 -6.09 -3.26 -0.19
N SER A 44 -4.97 -3.26 0.53
CA SER A 44 -4.11 -2.10 0.74
C SER A 44 -2.65 -2.51 0.57
N ILE A 45 -1.87 -1.68 -0.14
CA ILE A 45 -0.44 -1.89 -0.39
C ILE A 45 0.33 -0.81 0.36
N PHE A 46 1.38 -1.22 1.06
CA PHE A 46 2.38 -0.33 1.66
C PHE A 46 3.72 -0.59 0.98
N VAL A 47 4.32 0.47 0.42
CA VAL A 47 5.66 0.43 -0.19
C VAL A 47 6.56 1.37 0.58
N TYR A 48 7.69 0.87 1.07
CA TYR A 48 8.59 1.62 1.95
C TYR A 48 10.03 1.57 1.46
N THR A 49 10.73 2.70 1.55
CA THR A 49 12.19 2.79 1.42
C THR A 49 12.72 3.97 2.25
N GLU A 50 13.86 3.79 2.91
CA GLU A 50 14.64 4.87 3.56
C GLU A 50 13.79 5.89 4.35
N GLY A 51 12.90 5.41 5.23
CA GLY A 51 12.08 6.28 6.08
C GLY A 51 10.87 6.92 5.38
N ARG A 52 10.64 6.65 4.10
CA ARG A 52 9.49 7.13 3.33
C ARG A 52 8.55 5.98 2.97
N MET A 53 7.26 6.25 3.04
CA MET A 53 6.21 5.27 2.75
C MET A 53 5.23 5.84 1.73
N ASN A 54 4.94 5.06 0.69
CA ASN A 54 3.77 5.22 -0.14
C ASN A 54 2.74 4.17 0.27
N TYR A 55 1.47 4.53 0.18
CA TYR A 55 0.38 3.61 0.44
C TYR A 55 -0.77 3.88 -0.54
N GLY A 56 -1.60 2.87 -0.74
CA GLY A 56 -2.84 2.99 -1.49
C GLY A 56 -3.58 1.66 -1.56
N GLY A 57 -4.73 1.63 -2.21
CA GLY A 57 -5.54 0.43 -2.39
C GLY A 57 -6.93 0.77 -2.89
N ASN A 58 -7.84 -0.19 -2.81
CA ASN A 58 -9.28 0.01 -3.03
C ASN A 58 -10.09 0.09 -1.73
N LEU A 59 -9.41 0.07 -0.58
CA LEU A 59 -9.97 0.33 0.75
C LEU A 59 -9.89 1.82 1.09
N ASP A 60 -10.83 2.31 1.90
CA ASP A 60 -10.66 3.60 2.54
C ASP A 60 -9.54 3.54 3.59
N ARG A 61 -9.05 4.72 3.98
CA ARG A 61 -7.90 4.83 4.88
C ARG A 61 -8.18 4.27 6.27
N ASP A 62 -9.39 4.47 6.79
CA ASP A 62 -9.73 4.08 8.16
C ASP A 62 -9.98 2.56 8.22
N GLU A 63 -10.60 1.99 7.19
CA GLU A 63 -10.71 0.54 6.99
C GLU A 63 -9.33 -0.12 6.87
N ALA A 64 -8.42 0.46 6.08
CA ALA A 64 -7.07 -0.08 5.92
C ALA A 64 -6.32 -0.10 7.26
N LEU A 65 -6.40 0.98 8.05
CA LEU A 65 -5.81 1.03 9.39
C LEU A 65 -6.41 -0.03 10.32
N HIS A 66 -7.73 -0.16 10.32
CA HIS A 66 -8.42 -1.16 11.12
C HIS A 66 -7.98 -2.58 10.78
N VAL A 67 -7.86 -2.92 9.49
CA VAL A 67 -7.38 -4.23 9.03
C VAL A 67 -5.94 -4.49 9.48
N ILE A 68 -5.06 -3.48 9.44
CA ILE A 68 -3.68 -3.61 9.92
C ILE A 68 -3.63 -3.90 11.42
N GLU A 69 -4.46 -3.21 12.21
CA GLU A 69 -4.55 -3.44 13.66
C GLU A 69 -5.02 -4.86 13.98
N GLN A 70 -6.05 -5.34 13.28
CA GLN A 70 -6.53 -6.71 13.40
C GLN A 70 -5.46 -7.73 13.01
N TRP A 71 -4.76 -7.50 11.90
CA TRP A 71 -3.66 -8.36 11.46
C TRP A 71 -2.53 -8.41 12.49
N CYS A 72 -2.12 -7.25 13.03
CA CYS A 72 -1.12 -7.17 14.11
C CYS A 72 -1.56 -7.94 15.36
N ALA A 73 -2.82 -7.82 15.77
CA ALA A 73 -3.37 -8.53 16.92
C ALA A 73 -3.39 -10.05 16.69
N ALA A 74 -3.86 -10.50 15.52
CA ALA A 74 -3.89 -11.91 15.14
C ALA A 74 -2.48 -12.53 15.11
N LYS A 75 -1.49 -11.80 14.59
CA LYS A 75 -0.08 -12.24 14.58
C LYS A 75 0.48 -12.39 15.99
N ARG A 76 0.23 -11.41 16.87
CA ARG A 76 0.62 -11.50 18.28
C ARG A 76 -0.05 -12.66 19.01
N ALA A 77 -1.26 -13.05 18.60
CA ALA A 77 -1.99 -14.19 19.12
C ALA A 77 -1.55 -15.55 18.54
N GLY A 78 -0.56 -15.58 17.63
CA GLY A 78 -0.03 -16.82 17.06
C GLY A 78 -0.84 -17.38 15.88
N MET A 79 -1.67 -16.57 15.21
CA MET A 79 -2.40 -17.02 14.03
C MET A 79 -1.43 -17.41 12.89
N PRO A 80 -1.52 -18.64 12.36
CA PRO A 80 -0.61 -19.11 11.31
C PRO A 80 -0.76 -18.30 10.02
N ASP A 81 0.37 -18.08 9.33
CA ASP A 81 0.39 -17.41 8.03
C ASP A 81 -0.15 -18.30 6.92
N ILE A 82 -0.84 -17.68 5.96
CA ILE A 82 -1.01 -18.23 4.63
C ILE A 82 0.09 -17.60 3.79
N ALA A 83 1.20 -18.32 3.61
CA ALA A 83 2.35 -17.79 2.89
C ALA A 83 2.00 -17.51 1.43
N ALA A 84 2.09 -16.24 1.03
CA ALA A 84 1.95 -15.80 -0.36
C ALA A 84 3.31 -15.53 -1.04
N HIS A 85 4.40 -15.65 -0.30
CA HIS A 85 5.75 -15.41 -0.77
C HIS A 85 6.74 -16.40 -0.16
N ASN A 86 7.81 -16.70 -0.91
CA ASN A 86 9.00 -17.37 -0.41
C ASN A 86 10.11 -16.31 -0.36
N LEU A 87 10.48 -15.83 0.84
CA LEU A 87 11.70 -15.05 1.00
C LEU A 87 12.87 -16.05 1.01
N THR A 88 13.68 -16.03 -0.04
CA THR A 88 14.99 -16.69 -0.10
C THR A 88 16.10 -15.70 0.20
#